data_AF-L0JVT6-F1
#
_entry.id   AF-L0JVT6-F1
#
_cell.length_a   1.000
_cell.length_b   1.000
_cell.length_c   1.000
_cell.angle_alpha   90.00
_cell.angle_beta   90.00
_cell.angle_gamma   90.00
#
_symmetry.space_group_name_H-M   'P 1'
#
loop_
_entity.id
_entity.type
_entity.pdbx_description
1 polymer ?
#
loop_
_entity_poly.entity_id
_entity_poly.type
_entity_poly.pdbx_seq_one_letter_code
_entity_poly.pdbx_strand_id
1 'polypeptide(L)'
;MHESTIGRPGRDPFDALVDVLAAANRYDLALGGIPIAFVIALVAANVLGISVPYALAAAAIVGVGVIVDVCYLNPPIDQGSTDGPDERSPTN
;
A
#
# COMPACT_ATOMS: atom_id res chain seq x y z
N MET A 1 -42.24 -20.67 -13.54
CA MET A 1 -41.76 -19.65 -12.59
C MET A 1 -40.31 -19.40 -12.95
N HIS A 2 -40.04 -18.33 -13.72
CA HIS A 2 -38.68 -17.94 -14.13
C HIS A 2 -38.21 -16.88 -13.14
N GLU A 3 -37.34 -17.27 -12.22
CA GLU A 3 -36.61 -16.32 -11.39
C GLU A 3 -35.39 -15.84 -12.17
N SER A 4 -35.55 -14.67 -12.80
CA SER A 4 -34.44 -13.87 -13.31
C SER A 4 -33.81 -13.11 -12.15
N THR A 5 -32.73 -13.65 -11.58
CA THR A 5 -31.89 -12.99 -10.58
C THR A 5 -31.05 -11.89 -11.24
N ILE A 6 -31.72 -10.82 -11.70
CA ILE A 6 -31.08 -9.62 -12.22
C ILE A 6 -30.77 -8.69 -11.05
N GLY A 7 -29.50 -8.28 -10.94
CA GLY A 7 -29.13 -7.04 -10.28
C GLY A 7 -28.35 -7.18 -8.99
N ARG A 8 -27.16 -7.78 -9.02
CA ARG A 8 -26.08 -7.21 -8.19
C ARG A 8 -25.74 -5.88 -8.86
N PRO A 9 -26.02 -4.70 -8.27
CA PRO A 9 -25.56 -3.45 -8.86
C PRO A 9 -24.04 -3.59 -9.00
N GLY A 10 -23.56 -3.56 -10.24
CA GLY A 10 -22.14 -3.62 -10.51
C GLY A 10 -21.52 -2.43 -9.81
N ARG A 11 -20.84 -2.66 -8.69
CA ARG A 11 -20.05 -1.61 -8.03
C ARG A 11 -19.12 -1.06 -9.11
N ASP A 12 -19.18 0.24 -9.36
CA ASP A 12 -18.33 0.85 -10.37
C ASP A 12 -16.87 0.53 -10.06
N PRO A 13 -16.07 0.13 -11.06
CA PRO A 13 -14.69 -0.28 -10.84
C PRO A 13 -13.85 0.85 -10.24
N PHE A 14 -14.22 2.10 -10.53
CA PHE A 14 -13.61 3.27 -9.93
C PHE A 14 -13.97 3.43 -8.45
N ASP A 15 -15.23 3.23 -8.08
CA ASP A 15 -15.65 3.29 -6.67
C ASP A 15 -14.96 2.20 -5.84
N ALA A 16 -14.82 1.00 -6.42
CA ALA A 16 -14.06 -0.07 -5.78
C ALA A 16 -12.58 0.29 -5.58
N LEU A 17 -11.94 0.96 -6.55
CA LEU A 17 -10.57 1.43 -6.42
C LEU A 17 -10.44 2.53 -5.36
N VAL A 18 -11.37 3.48 -5.34
CA VAL A 18 -11.41 4.57 -4.36
C VAL A 18 -11.58 4.02 -2.95
N ASP A 19 -12.45 3.02 -2.76
CA ASP A 19 -12.61 2.35 -1.45
C ASP A 19 -11.34 1.63 -1.01
N VAL A 20 -10.62 0.97 -1.92
CA VAL A 20 -9.31 0.36 -1.62
C VAL A 20 -8.28 1.43 -1.26
N LEU A 21 -8.25 2.55 -1.97
CA LEU A 21 -7.36 3.67 -1.67
C LEU A 21 -7.70 4.34 -0.34
N ALA A 22 -8.99 4.44 0.00
CA ALA A 22 -9.49 5.00 1.25
C ALA A 22 -9.19 4.08 2.45
N ALA A 23 -9.16 2.77 2.23
CA ALA A 23 -8.75 1.79 3.23
C ALA A 23 -7.22 1.63 3.35
N ALA A 24 -6.45 2.17 2.39
CA ALA A 24 -5.00 2.05 2.37
C ALA A 24 -4.36 2.83 3.53
N ASN A 25 -3.45 2.18 4.25
CA ASN A 25 -2.70 2.81 5.31
C ASN A 25 -1.44 3.51 4.77
N ARG A 26 -0.75 4.30 5.61
CA ARG A 26 0.54 4.94 5.30
C ARG A 26 1.55 3.98 4.68
N TYR A 27 1.56 2.73 5.13
CA TYR A 27 2.46 1.68 4.65
C TYR A 27 2.09 1.16 3.26
N ASP A 28 0.79 1.08 2.94
CA ASP A 28 0.32 0.67 1.61
C ASP A 28 0.64 1.75 0.57
N LEU A 29 0.51 3.03 0.95
CA LEU A 29 0.93 4.15 0.11
C LEU A 29 2.44 4.15 -0.14
N ALA A 30 3.23 3.90 0.90
CA ALA A 30 4.68 3.80 0.77
C ALA A 30 5.09 2.65 -0.16
N LEU A 31 4.46 1.47 -0.01
CA LEU A 31 4.70 0.33 -0.88
C LEU A 31 4.26 0.60 -2.33
N GLY A 32 3.14 1.29 -2.52
CA GLY A 32 2.67 1.75 -3.82
C GLY A 32 3.58 2.80 -4.48
N GLY A 33 4.34 3.56 -3.68
CA GLY A 33 5.32 4.53 -4.19
C GLY A 33 6.49 3.90 -4.95
N ILE A 34 6.87 2.67 -4.60
CA ILE A 34 7.99 1.95 -5.24
C ILE A 34 7.70 1.72 -6.74
N PRO A 35 6.62 1.02 -7.15
CA PRO A 35 6.34 0.82 -8.58
C PRO A 35 6.12 2.16 -9.32
N ILE A 36 5.56 3.17 -8.66
CA ILE A 36 5.42 4.52 -9.24
C ILE A 36 6.79 5.12 -9.58
N ALA A 37 7.79 4.99 -8.68
CA ALA A 37 9.14 5.48 -8.94
C ALA A 37 9.78 4.79 -10.17
N PHE A 38 9.54 3.49 -10.38
CA PHE A 38 10.00 2.78 -11.57
C PHE A 38 9.30 3.23 -12.85
N VAL A 39 7.99 3.51 -12.80
CA VAL A 39 7.26 4.09 -13.93
C VAL A 39 7.82 5.46 -14.28
N ILE A 40 8.07 6.32 -13.29
CA ILE A 40 8.67 7.64 -13.49
C ILE A 40 10.06 7.51 -14.13
N ALA A 41 10.89 6.58 -13.64
CA ALA A 41 12.21 6.33 -14.21
C ALA A 41 12.14 5.86 -15.67
N LEU A 42 11.17 5.01 -16.01
CA LEU A 42 10.97 4.56 -17.39
C LEU A 42 10.54 5.73 -18.30
N VAL A 43 9.62 6.57 -17.83
CA VAL A 43 9.21 7.79 -18.55
C VAL A 43 10.42 8.72 -18.73
N ALA A 44 11.22 8.94 -17.70
CA ALA A 44 12.43 9.75 -17.75
C ALA A 44 13.45 9.20 -18.76
N ALA A 45 13.67 7.89 -18.77
CA ALA A 45 14.56 7.25 -19.74
C ALA A 45 14.11 7.49 -21.19
N ASN A 46 12.80 7.40 -21.46
CA ASN A 46 12.25 7.59 -22.80
C ASN A 46 12.19 9.07 -23.23
N VAL A 47 11.80 9.98 -22.33
CA VAL A 47 11.57 11.40 -22.65
C VAL A 47 12.87 12.21 -22.63
N LEU A 48 13.75 11.93 -21.67
CA LEU A 48 15.00 12.68 -21.47
C LEU A 48 16.21 11.98 -22.11
N GLY A 49 16.03 10.77 -22.67
CA GLY A 49 17.12 9.99 -23.26
C GLY A 49 18.14 9.47 -22.25
N ILE A 50 17.78 9.43 -20.96
CA ILE A 50 18.63 8.85 -19.91
C ILE A 50 18.75 7.34 -20.17
N SER A 51 19.94 6.78 -19.96
CA SER A 51 20.11 5.33 -20.09
C SER A 51 19.17 4.60 -19.12
N VAL A 52 18.45 3.62 -19.65
CA VAL A 52 17.54 2.75 -18.86
C VAL A 52 18.21 2.20 -17.60
N PRO A 53 19.45 1.64 -17.63
CA PRO A 53 20.07 1.13 -16.41
C PRO A 53 20.33 2.23 -15.36
N TYR A 54 20.69 3.46 -15.77
CA TYR A 54 20.87 4.56 -14.80
C TYR A 54 19.54 5.02 -14.21
N ALA A 55 18.48 5.10 -15.03
CA ALA A 55 17.15 5.47 -14.56
C ALA A 55 16.59 4.44 -13.57
N LEU A 56 16.72 3.14 -13.89
CA LEU A 56 16.31 2.05 -13.00
C LEU A 56 17.12 2.01 -11.71
N ALA A 57 18.43 2.29 -11.77
CA ALA A 57 19.27 2.38 -10.59
C ALA A 57 18.80 3.51 -9.64
N ALA A 58 18.44 4.67 -10.18
CA ALA A 58 17.88 5.77 -9.38
C ALA A 58 16.55 5.38 -8.72
N ALA A 59 15.64 4.72 -9.45
CA ALA A 59 14.40 4.21 -8.88
C ALA A 59 14.63 3.16 -7.78
N ALA A 60 15.60 2.27 -7.98
CA ALA A 60 15.97 1.27 -6.99
C ALA A 60 16.47 1.90 -5.68
N ILE A 61 17.30 2.95 -5.76
CA ILE A 61 17.77 3.69 -4.58
C ILE A 61 16.58 4.29 -3.81
N VAL A 62 15.63 4.90 -4.51
CA VAL A 62 14.40 5.42 -3.90
C VAL A 62 13.61 4.30 -3.23
N GLY A 63 13.43 3.16 -3.90
CA GLY A 63 12.74 1.99 -3.34
C GLY A 63 13.38 1.47 -2.05
N VAL A 64 14.72 1.39 -2.01
CA VAL A 64 15.47 1.02 -0.80
C VAL A 64 15.22 2.04 0.32
N GLY A 65 15.27 3.34 0.01
CA GLY A 65 14.98 4.40 0.98
C GLY A 65 13.58 4.28 1.60
N VAL A 66 12.58 3.97 0.78
CA VAL A 66 11.20 3.73 1.24
C VAL A 66 11.12 2.51 2.15
N ILE A 67 11.77 1.40 1.79
CA ILE A 67 11.82 0.19 2.64
C ILE A 67 12.50 0.50 3.97
N VAL A 68 13.61 1.22 3.96
CA VAL A 68 14.32 1.61 5.18
C VAL A 68 13.43 2.50 6.06
N ASP A 69 12.71 3.46 5.48
CA ASP A 69 11.79 4.33 6.21
C ASP A 69 10.68 3.52 6.88
N VAL A 70 9.97 2.71 6.09
CA VAL A 70 8.81 1.94 6.56
C VAL A 70 9.19 0.86 7.57
N CYS A 71 10.29 0.15 7.34
CA CYS A 71 10.65 -1.01 8.15
C CYS A 71 11.51 -0.66 9.37
N TYR A 72 12.31 0.41 9.33
CA TYR A 72 13.32 0.69 10.35
C TYR A 72 13.19 2.06 11.03
N LEU A 73 12.87 3.12 10.29
CA LEU A 73 12.76 4.48 10.88
C LEU A 73 11.38 4.73 11.49
N ASN A 74 10.32 4.28 10.81
CA ASN A 74 8.94 4.46 11.24
C ASN A 74 8.19 3.10 11.25
N PRO A 75 8.69 2.10 12.01
CA PRO A 75 8.11 0.77 12.03
C PRO A 75 6.64 0.81 12.47
N PRO A 76 5.79 -0.09 11.96
CA PRO A 76 4.41 -0.21 12.40
C PRO A 76 4.37 -0.42 13.92
N ILE A 77 3.78 0.54 14.60
CA ILE A 77 3.49 0.44 16.03
C ILE A 77 2.28 -0.47 16.12
N ASP A 78 2.45 -1.65 16.71
CA ASP A 78 1.37 -2.62 16.89
C ASP A 78 0.24 -1.96 17.70
N GLN A 79 -0.89 -1.65 17.07
CA GLN A 79 -2.05 -1.04 17.72
C GLN A 79 -2.92 -2.09 18.45
N GLY A 80 -2.44 -3.33 18.56
CA GLY A 80 -3.22 -4.50 18.98
C GLY A 80 -2.74 -5.20 20.26
N SER A 81 -2.12 -4.51 21.21
CA SER A 81 -1.99 -5.01 22.60
C SER A 81 -2.76 -4.10 23.56
N THR A 82 -4.06 -3.95 23.33
CA THR A 82 -5.02 -3.52 24.35
C THR A 82 -6.00 -4.66 24.60
N ASP A 83 -5.49 -5.74 25.17
CA ASP A 83 -6.29 -6.80 25.81
C ASP A 83 -5.81 -6.82 27.27
N GLY A 84 -6.15 -5.82 28.08
CA GLY A 84 -7.39 -5.68 28.84
C GLY A 84 -6.97 -5.42 30.30
N PRO A 85 -7.72 -4.66 31.11
CA PRO A 85 -7.33 -4.42 32.50
C PRO A 85 -7.33 -5.74 33.28
N ASP A 86 -6.30 -5.87 34.12
CA ASP A 86 -6.05 -6.88 35.13
C ASP A 86 -7.29 -7.08 36.04
N GLU A 87 -8.19 -7.99 35.66
CA GLU A 87 -9.39 -8.33 36.44
C GLU A 87 -9.46 -9.85 36.66
N ARG A 88 -8.68 -10.34 37.64
CA ARG A 88 -9.17 -11.13 38.80
C ARG A 88 -8.03 -11.82 39.57
N SER A 89 -7.76 -11.25 40.75
CA SER A 89 -7.22 -11.96 41.92
C SER A 89 -8.32 -12.87 42.55
N PRO A 90 -8.02 -13.71 43.57
CA PRO A 90 -8.10 -15.17 43.56
C PRO A 90 -9.33 -15.74 44.31
N THR A 91 -9.34 -17.08 44.46
CA THR A 91 -10.10 -17.93 45.43
C THR A 91 -11.33 -18.70 44.90
N ASN A 92 -11.15 -20.02 44.81
CA ASN A 92 -11.99 -21.00 45.51
C ASN A 92 -11.08 -22.13 46.01
#